data_AF-A0A5T1UTH2-F1
#
_entry.id   AF-A0A5T1UTH2-F1
#
_cell.length_a   1.000
_cell.length_b   1.000
_cell.length_c   1.000
_cell.angle_alpha   90.00
_cell.angle_beta   90.00
_cell.angle_gamma   90.00
#
_symmetry.space_group_name_H-M   'P 1'
#
loop_
_entity.id
_entity.type
_entity.pdbx_description
1 polymer ?
#
loop_
_entity_poly.entity_id
_entity_poly.type
_entity_poly.pdbx_seq_one_letter_code
_entity_poly.pdbx_strand_id
1 'polypeptide(L)'
;MGFRINTNIGALNAHANSVVNARELDKSLSRLSSGLRINSAADDASGMAIADSLRSQAATLGQAINNGNDAIGILQTADKAMDEQLKILDTIKTKATQAAQDGQSLKTRTMLQADINRLMEELDNIANTTSFNGKQLLSGNFINQEFQIGA
;
A
#
# COMPACT_ATOMS: atom_id res chain seq x y z
N MET A 1 -37.42 -26.66 59.22
CA MET A 1 -36.93 -25.32 58.82
C MET A 1 -36.59 -24.54 60.08
N GLY A 2 -35.36 -24.67 60.59
CA GLY A 2 -34.96 -24.04 61.86
C GLY A 2 -34.71 -22.54 61.67
N PHE A 3 -35.43 -21.72 62.42
CA PHE A 3 -35.25 -20.26 62.44
C PHE A 3 -33.93 -19.92 63.15
N ARG A 4 -32.81 -19.91 62.40
CA ARG A 4 -31.51 -19.46 62.91
C ARG A 4 -31.38 -17.96 62.64
N ILE A 5 -31.34 -17.15 63.69
CA ILE A 5 -31.32 -15.68 63.62
C ILE A 5 -29.95 -15.13 63.20
N ASN A 6 -28.85 -15.78 63.61
CA ASN A 6 -27.48 -15.33 63.31
C ASN A 6 -27.03 -15.56 61.85
N THR A 7 -27.73 -16.41 61.09
CA THR A 7 -27.37 -16.69 59.69
C THR A 7 -28.64 -16.71 58.85
N ASN A 8 -28.99 -15.55 58.31
CA ASN A 8 -30.19 -15.39 57.50
C ASN A 8 -29.95 -15.90 56.06
N ILE A 9 -30.36 -17.14 55.82
CA ILE A 9 -30.23 -17.80 54.51
C ILE A 9 -31.01 -17.07 53.40
N GLY A 10 -32.16 -16.45 53.74
CA GLY A 10 -32.94 -15.67 52.77
C GLY A 10 -32.20 -14.42 52.29
N ALA A 11 -31.56 -13.70 53.22
CA ALA A 11 -30.73 -12.54 52.89
C ALA A 11 -29.47 -12.92 52.09
N LEU A 12 -28.82 -14.04 52.44
CA LEU A 12 -27.65 -14.53 51.69
C LEU A 12 -28.00 -14.93 50.26
N ASN A 13 -29.15 -15.57 50.04
CA ASN A 13 -29.62 -15.94 48.70
C ASN A 13 -29.97 -14.69 47.87
N ALA A 14 -30.71 -13.74 48.46
CA ALA A 14 -31.01 -12.46 47.80
C ALA A 14 -29.72 -11.70 47.42
N HIS A 15 -28.73 -11.67 48.30
CA HIS A 15 -27.43 -11.04 48.02
C HIS A 15 -26.68 -11.78 46.89
N ALA A 16 -26.63 -13.12 46.91
CA ALA A 16 -26.00 -13.89 45.84
C ALA A 16 -26.62 -13.62 44.46
N ASN A 17 -27.96 -13.60 44.36
CA ASN A 17 -28.66 -13.27 43.11
C ASN A 17 -28.42 -11.82 42.67
N SER A 18 -28.39 -10.88 43.62
CA SER A 18 -28.08 -9.48 43.32
C SER A 18 -26.66 -9.29 42.77
N VAL A 19 -25.68 -10.03 43.29
CA VAL A 19 -24.29 -9.99 42.80
C VAL A 19 -24.19 -10.56 41.38
N VAL A 20 -24.94 -11.61 41.05
CA VAL A 20 -25.01 -12.15 39.68
C VAL A 20 -25.60 -11.11 38.72
N ASN A 21 -26.74 -10.51 39.07
CA ASN A 21 -27.37 -9.47 38.25
C ASN A 21 -26.48 -8.24 38.05
N ALA A 22 -25.77 -7.79 39.09
CA ALA A 22 -24.85 -6.67 38.99
C ALA A 22 -23.72 -6.97 37.98
N ARG A 23 -23.15 -8.18 37.98
CA ARG A 23 -22.12 -8.59 37.02
C ARG A 23 -22.64 -8.64 35.58
N GLU A 24 -23.87 -9.12 35.37
CA GLU A 24 -24.49 -9.14 34.03
C GLU A 24 -24.80 -7.74 33.51
N LEU A 25 -25.23 -6.84 34.40
CA LEU A 25 -25.44 -5.43 34.09
C LEU A 25 -24.13 -4.75 33.69
N ASP A 26 -23.06 -4.92 34.46
CA ASP A 26 -21.74 -4.37 34.16
C ASP A 26 -21.21 -4.87 32.80
N LYS A 27 -21.41 -6.16 32.52
CA LYS A 27 -21.04 -6.74 31.22
C LYS A 27 -21.83 -6.10 30.08
N SER A 28 -23.14 -5.93 30.24
CA SER A 28 -24.00 -5.30 29.24
C SER A 28 -23.63 -3.83 29.00
N LEU A 29 -23.32 -3.09 30.08
CA LEU A 29 -22.88 -1.71 30.02
C LEU A 29 -21.52 -1.59 29.31
N SER A 30 -20.58 -2.51 29.57
CA SER A 30 -19.28 -2.52 28.89
C SER A 30 -19.43 -2.74 27.37
N ARG A 31 -20.33 -3.63 26.95
CA ARG A 31 -20.64 -3.88 25.54
C ARG A 31 -21.29 -2.65 24.91
N LEU A 32 -22.24 -2.02 25.59
CA LEU A 32 -22.88 -0.80 25.11
C LEU A 32 -21.86 0.34 24.94
N SER A 33 -20.98 0.53 25.92
CA SER A 33 -19.96 1.59 25.88
C SER A 33 -18.92 1.37 24.78
N SER A 34 -18.53 0.11 24.53
CA SER A 34 -17.56 -0.25 23.48
C SER A 34 -18.18 -0.33 22.08
N GLY A 35 -19.50 -0.57 21.99
CA GLY A 35 -20.18 -0.94 20.75
C GLY A 35 -19.83 -2.35 20.23
N LEU A 36 -19.00 -3.13 20.93
CA LEU A 36 -18.56 -4.46 20.53
C LEU A 36 -19.29 -5.55 21.31
N ARG A 37 -19.68 -6.62 20.61
CA ARG A 37 -20.31 -7.79 21.24
C ARG A 37 -19.32 -8.62 22.07
N ILE A 38 -18.06 -8.67 21.63
CA ILE A 38 -16.98 -9.43 22.28
C ILE A 38 -15.93 -8.42 22.76
N ASN A 39 -15.86 -8.23 24.08
CA ASN A 39 -14.91 -7.29 24.70
C ASN A 39 -13.68 -7.99 25.29
N SER A 40 -13.79 -9.28 25.58
CA SER A 40 -12.69 -10.08 26.13
C SER A 40 -12.74 -11.50 25.58
N ALA A 41 -11.59 -12.18 25.53
CA ALA A 41 -11.51 -13.58 25.14
C ALA A 41 -12.28 -14.52 26.10
N ALA A 42 -12.60 -14.06 27.31
CA ALA A 42 -13.45 -14.80 28.26
C ALA A 42 -14.93 -14.86 27.84
N ASP A 43 -15.38 -13.94 26.97
CA ASP A 43 -16.76 -13.92 26.47
C ASP A 43 -16.99 -14.93 25.34
N ASP A 44 -16.02 -15.05 24.43
CA ASP A 44 -16.04 -15.97 23.29
C ASP A 44 -14.61 -16.09 22.72
N ALA A 45 -13.87 -17.11 23.16
CA ALA A 45 -12.48 -17.29 22.75
C ALA A 45 -12.34 -17.56 21.24
N SER A 46 -13.24 -18.37 20.67
CA SER A 46 -13.29 -18.65 19.23
C SER A 46 -13.65 -17.42 18.40
N GLY A 47 -14.65 -16.67 18.83
CA GLY A 47 -15.08 -15.44 18.16
C GLY A 47 -14.02 -14.35 18.22
N MET A 48 -13.31 -14.23 19.35
CA MET A 48 -12.18 -13.30 19.48
C MET A 48 -11.02 -13.69 18.56
N ALA A 49 -10.67 -14.98 18.48
CA ALA A 49 -9.59 -15.46 17.61
C ALA A 49 -9.88 -15.21 16.12
N ILE A 50 -11.12 -15.47 15.68
CA ILE A 50 -11.55 -15.18 14.30
C ILE A 50 -11.53 -13.67 14.06
N ALA A 51 -12.04 -12.87 14.99
CA ALA A 51 -12.08 -11.41 14.86
C ALA A 51 -10.66 -10.81 14.77
N ASP A 52 -9.71 -11.30 15.57
CA ASP A 52 -8.32 -10.84 15.52
C ASP A 52 -7.62 -11.30 14.23
N SER A 53 -7.89 -12.52 13.74
CA SER A 53 -7.41 -12.97 12.43
C SER A 53 -7.92 -12.07 11.31
N LEU A 54 -9.22 -11.75 11.30
CA LEU A 54 -9.82 -10.85 10.30
C LEU A 54 -9.30 -9.43 10.43
N ARG A 55 -9.09 -8.93 11.66
CA ARG A 55 -8.48 -7.62 11.91
C ARG A 55 -7.06 -7.56 11.38
N SER A 56 -6.26 -8.60 11.59
CA SER A 56 -4.91 -8.71 11.05
C SER A 56 -4.95 -8.71 9.52
N GLN A 57 -5.81 -9.52 8.90
CA GLN A 57 -5.97 -9.55 7.45
C GLN A 57 -6.40 -8.19 6.89
N ALA A 58 -7.35 -7.50 7.55
CA ALA A 58 -7.78 -6.17 7.14
C ALA A 58 -6.65 -5.14 7.21
N ALA A 59 -5.82 -5.19 8.25
CA ALA A 59 -4.63 -4.34 8.37
C ALA A 59 -3.60 -4.65 7.27
N THR A 60 -3.32 -5.93 7.01
CA THR A 60 -2.39 -6.33 5.95
C THR A 60 -2.91 -5.91 4.57
N LEU A 61 -4.20 -6.09 4.29
CA LEU A 61 -4.83 -5.63 3.05
C LEU A 61 -4.76 -4.11 2.90
N GLY A 62 -4.95 -3.35 3.99
CA GLY A 62 -4.77 -1.90 3.96
C GLY A 62 -3.36 -1.50 3.54
N GLN A 63 -2.33 -2.17 4.06
CA GLN A 63 -0.95 -1.94 3.65
C GLN A 63 -0.68 -2.42 2.22
N ALA A 64 -1.26 -3.55 1.80
CA ALA A 64 -1.16 -4.07 0.44
C ALA A 64 -1.72 -3.09 -0.60
N ILE A 65 -2.82 -2.41 -0.29
CA ILE A 65 -3.39 -1.34 -1.14
C ILE A 65 -2.39 -0.20 -1.29
N ASN A 66 -1.78 0.25 -0.19
CA ASN A 66 -0.76 1.31 -0.23
C ASN A 66 0.46 0.88 -1.08
N ASN A 67 0.95 -0.34 -0.88
CA ASN A 67 2.05 -0.89 -1.68
C ASN A 67 1.69 -0.96 -3.19
N GLY A 68 0.44 -1.32 -3.51
CA GLY A 68 -0.07 -1.32 -4.88
C GLY A 68 -0.12 0.09 -5.50
N ASN A 69 -0.54 1.09 -4.72
CA ASN A 69 -0.52 2.48 -5.15
C ASN A 69 0.91 2.99 -5.40
N ASP A 70 1.86 2.61 -4.57
CA ASP A 70 3.28 2.93 -4.78
C ASP A 70 3.82 2.28 -6.05
N ALA A 71 3.46 1.02 -6.31
CA ALA A 71 3.81 0.33 -7.55
C ALA A 71 3.25 1.05 -8.78
N ILE A 72 1.99 1.50 -8.72
CA ILE A 72 1.38 2.32 -9.79
C ILE A 72 2.16 3.62 -9.98
N GLY A 73 2.53 4.31 -8.90
CA GLY A 73 3.33 5.54 -8.95
C GLY A 73 4.67 5.32 -9.65
N ILE A 74 5.40 4.26 -9.29
CA ILE A 74 6.67 3.87 -9.92
C ILE A 74 6.50 3.63 -11.42
N LEU A 75 5.49 2.84 -11.80
CA LEU A 75 5.23 2.51 -13.19
C LEU A 75 4.85 3.75 -14.01
N GLN A 76 4.03 4.65 -13.46
CA GLN A 76 3.67 5.90 -14.14
C GLN A 76 4.87 6.85 -14.32
N THR A 77 5.78 6.92 -13.34
CA THR A 77 7.00 7.70 -13.48
C THR A 77 7.89 7.14 -14.58
N ALA A 78 8.08 5.82 -14.61
CA ALA A 78 8.83 5.16 -15.68
C ALA A 78 8.19 5.38 -17.05
N ASP A 79 6.88 5.19 -17.17
CA ASP A 79 6.13 5.32 -18.42
C ASP A 79 6.21 6.74 -19.00
N LYS A 80 6.02 7.76 -18.17
CA LYS A 80 6.17 9.17 -18.60
C LYS A 80 7.59 9.54 -19.00
N ALA A 81 8.59 8.97 -18.33
CA ALA A 81 9.99 9.18 -18.73
C ALA A 81 10.29 8.50 -20.07
N MET A 82 9.73 7.31 -20.32
CA MET A 82 9.85 6.62 -21.62
C MET A 82 9.12 7.37 -22.75
N ASP A 83 7.98 8.02 -22.48
CA ASP A 83 7.30 8.87 -23.47
C ASP A 83 8.21 10.00 -23.98
N GLU A 84 9.02 10.59 -23.10
CA GLU A 84 9.99 11.61 -23.50
C GLU A 84 11.13 11.03 -24.36
N GLN A 85 11.63 9.84 -24.01
CA GLN A 85 12.60 9.12 -24.85
C GLN A 85 12.05 8.81 -26.25
N LEU A 86 10.76 8.45 -26.35
CA LEU A 86 10.10 8.20 -27.64
C LEU A 86 10.05 9.46 -28.52
N LYS A 87 9.74 10.63 -27.95
CA LYS A 87 9.75 11.91 -28.68
C LYS A 87 11.16 12.28 -29.17
N ILE A 88 12.17 12.03 -28.34
CA ILE A 88 13.58 12.23 -28.73
C ILE A 88 13.93 11.32 -29.92
N LEU A 89 13.57 10.03 -29.86
CA LEU A 89 13.82 9.08 -30.94
C LEU A 89 13.11 9.47 -32.24
N ASP A 90 11.87 9.95 -32.17
CA ASP A 90 11.15 10.43 -33.35
C ASP A 90 11.81 11.68 -33.96
N THR A 91 12.33 12.56 -33.11
CA THR A 91 13.11 13.74 -33.54
C THR A 91 14.41 13.32 -34.22
N ILE A 92 15.14 12.35 -33.66
CA ILE A 92 16.35 11.78 -34.26
C ILE A 92 16.02 11.18 -35.63
N LYS A 93 14.92 10.43 -35.75
CA LYS A 93 14.46 9.82 -37.01
C LYS A 93 14.15 10.88 -38.06
N THR A 94 13.48 11.96 -37.68
CA THR A 94 13.21 13.10 -38.57
C THR A 94 14.51 13.74 -39.05
N LYS A 95 15.47 14.00 -38.15
CA LYS A 95 16.79 14.56 -38.51
C LYS A 95 17.60 13.62 -39.39
N ALA A 96 17.56 12.31 -39.15
CA ALA A 96 18.23 11.31 -39.97
C ALA A 96 17.65 11.26 -41.39
N THR A 97 16.32 11.32 -41.51
CA THR A 97 15.63 11.41 -42.82
C THR A 97 15.98 12.71 -43.55
N GLN A 98 16.08 13.83 -42.84
CA GLN A 98 16.54 15.11 -43.39
C GLN A 98 17.99 15.04 -43.89
N ALA A 99 18.87 14.36 -43.17
CA ALA A 99 20.27 14.19 -43.56
C ALA A 99 20.44 13.29 -44.81
N ALA A 100 19.50 12.38 -45.05
CA ALA A 100 19.50 11.48 -46.19
C ALA A 100 19.18 12.17 -47.54
N GLN A 101 18.67 13.40 -47.52
CA GLN A 101 18.42 14.17 -48.74
C GLN A 101 19.73 14.64 -49.38
N ASP A 102 19.82 14.53 -50.71
CA ASP A 102 21.04 14.86 -51.47
C ASP A 102 21.28 16.38 -51.62
N GLY A 103 20.28 17.19 -51.30
CA GLY A 103 20.40 18.66 -51.22
C GLY A 103 21.18 19.16 -49.99
N GLN A 104 21.63 18.26 -49.11
CA GLN A 104 22.44 18.61 -47.93
C GLN A 104 23.93 18.51 -48.22
N SER A 105 24.68 19.54 -47.84
CA SER A 105 26.15 19.51 -47.90
C SER A 105 26.76 18.67 -46.78
N LEU A 106 28.04 18.31 -46.90
CA LEU A 106 28.75 17.61 -45.83
C LEU A 106 28.76 18.41 -44.51
N LYS A 107 28.91 19.75 -44.58
CA LYS A 107 28.87 20.62 -43.39
C LYS A 107 27.52 20.57 -42.67
N THR A 108 26.41 20.57 -43.41
CA THR A 108 25.06 20.53 -42.81
C THR A 108 24.76 19.15 -42.24
N ARG A 109 25.23 18.07 -42.88
CA ARG A 109 25.19 16.72 -42.31
C ARG A 109 25.97 16.61 -40.99
N THR A 110 27.14 17.26 -40.88
CA THR A 110 27.90 17.31 -39.61
C THR A 110 27.13 18.05 -38.51
N MET A 111 26.42 19.13 -38.84
CA MET A 111 25.59 19.85 -37.86
C MET A 111 24.40 18.99 -37.38
N LEU A 112 23.72 18.29 -38.31
CA LEU A 112 22.65 17.36 -37.96
C LEU A 112 23.15 16.22 -37.06
N GLN A 113 24.35 15.70 -37.33
CA GLN A 113 24.96 14.67 -36.47
C GLN A 113 25.26 15.20 -35.07
N ALA A 114 25.75 16.44 -34.95
CA ALA A 114 26.01 17.05 -33.64
C ALA A 114 24.73 17.22 -32.82
N ASP A 115 23.61 17.57 -33.46
CA ASP A 115 22.30 17.60 -32.81
C ASP A 115 21.83 16.21 -32.39
N ILE A 116 21.98 15.21 -33.27
CA ILE A 116 21.62 13.81 -32.95
C ILE A 116 22.44 13.31 -31.75
N ASN A 117 23.73 13.63 -31.68
CA ASN A 117 24.58 13.25 -30.54
C ASN A 117 24.06 13.86 -29.22
N ARG A 118 23.67 15.14 -29.21
CA ARG A 118 23.07 15.77 -28.02
C ARG A 118 21.75 15.12 -27.63
N LEU A 119 20.92 14.77 -28.61
CA LEU A 119 19.66 14.07 -28.36
C LEU A 119 19.90 12.67 -27.78
N MET A 120 20.93 11.95 -28.23
CA MET A 120 21.33 10.67 -27.63
C MET A 120 21.87 10.85 -26.20
N GLU A 121 22.69 11.86 -25.95
CA GLU A 121 23.14 12.20 -24.58
C GLU A 121 21.94 12.49 -23.65
N GLU A 122 20.93 13.19 -24.15
CA GLU A 122 19.73 13.48 -23.36
C GLU A 122 18.88 12.24 -23.11
N LEU A 123 18.78 11.34 -24.09
CA LEU A 123 18.12 10.04 -23.93
C LEU A 123 18.78 9.22 -22.82
N ASP A 124 20.12 9.17 -22.81
CA ASP A 124 20.91 8.50 -21.77
C ASP A 124 20.75 9.21 -20.41
N ASN A 125 20.70 10.54 -20.38
CA ASN A 125 20.44 11.30 -19.14
C ASN A 125 19.07 10.93 -18.55
N ILE A 126 18.01 10.86 -19.35
CA ILE A 126 16.67 10.45 -18.88
C ILE A 126 16.74 9.03 -18.29
N ALA A 127 17.42 8.11 -18.96
CA ALA A 127 17.55 6.72 -18.48
C ALA A 127 18.28 6.64 -17.12
N ASN A 128 19.31 7.48 -16.92
CA ASN A 128 20.16 7.47 -15.73
C ASN A 128 19.64 8.35 -14.57
N THR A 129 18.73 9.28 -14.84
CA THR A 129 18.19 10.20 -13.81
C THR A 129 16.80 9.78 -13.33
N THR A 130 16.06 9.00 -14.12
CA THR A 130 14.72 8.52 -13.76
C THR A 130 14.80 7.53 -12.60
N SER A 131 14.53 8.04 -11.40
CA SER A 131 14.54 7.27 -10.17
C SER A 131 13.30 7.54 -9.31
N PHE A 132 12.91 6.54 -8.54
CA PHE A 132 11.86 6.64 -7.53
C PHE A 132 12.43 6.18 -6.19
N ASN A 133 12.37 7.04 -5.17
CA ASN A 133 12.97 6.77 -3.85
C ASN A 133 14.42 6.26 -3.93
N GLY A 134 15.22 6.80 -4.87
CA GLY A 134 16.62 6.42 -5.07
C GLY A 134 16.84 5.12 -5.88
N LYS A 135 15.78 4.39 -6.26
CA LYS A 135 15.88 3.26 -7.18
C LYS A 135 15.78 3.75 -8.63
N GLN A 136 16.80 3.44 -9.43
CA GLN A 136 16.81 3.73 -10.86
C GLN A 136 15.84 2.81 -11.60
N LEU A 137 14.96 3.40 -12.42
CA LEU A 137 13.87 2.66 -13.07
C LEU A 137 14.24 2.21 -14.49
N LEU A 138 14.91 3.07 -15.26
CA LEU A 138 15.17 2.86 -16.69
C LEU A 138 16.60 2.40 -17.01
N SER A 139 17.43 2.18 -15.99
CA SER A 139 18.84 1.78 -16.15
C SER A 139 19.05 0.29 -16.48
N GLY A 140 17.97 -0.50 -16.58
CA GLY A 140 18.02 -1.96 -16.77
C GLY A 140 18.24 -2.76 -15.48
N ASN A 141 18.52 -2.10 -14.35
CA ASN A 141 18.69 -2.77 -13.04
C ASN A 141 17.35 -3.05 -12.32
N PHE A 142 16.23 -2.52 -12.83
CA PHE A 142 14.89 -2.72 -12.26
C PHE A 142 14.28 -4.04 -12.74
N ILE A 143 14.91 -5.16 -12.39
CA ILE A 143 14.46 -6.52 -12.78
C ILE A 143 13.95 -7.25 -11.54
N ASN A 144 12.87 -8.03 -11.69
CA ASN A 144 12.27 -8.89 -10.65
C ASN A 144 12.03 -8.16 -9.31
N GLN A 145 11.50 -6.93 -9.36
CA GLN A 145 11.10 -6.21 -8.16
C GLN A 145 9.71 -6.70 -7.73
N GLU A 146 9.59 -7.17 -6.50
CA GLU A 146 8.34 -7.68 -5.94
C GLU A 146 7.63 -6.60 -5.13
N PHE A 147 6.31 -6.54 -5.29
CA PHE A 147 5.43 -5.69 -4.48
C PHE A 147 4.47 -6.59 -3.71
N GLN A 148 4.54 -6.55 -2.38
CA GLN A 148 3.64 -7.33 -1.54
C GLN A 148 2.24 -6.70 -1.58
N ILE A 149 1.31 -7.40 -2.24
CA ILE A 149 -0.09 -6.98 -2.41
C ILE A 149 -1.10 -7.98 -1.80
N GLY A 150 -0.61 -8.94 -1.00
CA GLY A 150 -1.44 -9.98 -0.37
C GLY A 150 -1.42 -9.91 1.16
N ALA A 151 -2.41 -10.59 1.77
CA ALA A 151 -2.51 -10.83 3.20
C ALA A 151 -1.62 -11.97 3.68
#